data_AF-A0A2G2MFC6-F1
#
_entry.id   AF-A0A2G2MFC6-F1
#
_cell.length_a   1.000
_cell.length_b   1.000
_cell.length_c   1.000
_cell.angle_alpha   90.00
_cell.angle_beta   90.00
_cell.angle_gamma   90.00
#
_symmetry.space_group_name_H-M   'P 1'
#
loop_
_entity.id
_entity.type
_entity.pdbx_description
1 polymer ?
#
loop_
_entity_poly.entity_id
_entity_poly.type
_entity_poly.pdbx_seq_one_letter_code
_entity_poly.pdbx_strand_id
1 'polypeptide(L)'
;MNRTQLSRRLIVEALLRGDSDVTALNGMKFLTTRITNHIVELRKMELDIETKIIKTKNSSYGAYYLKGREENISRAYEILEALQDDEVA
;
A
#
# COMPACT_ATOMS: atom_id res chain seq x y z
N MET A 1 8.11 -3.62 15.89
CA MET A 1 7.90 -3.50 14.42
C MET A 1 9.18 -3.11 13.67
N ASN A 2 9.61 -3.91 12.67
CA ASN A 2 10.73 -3.53 11.81
C ASN A 2 10.30 -2.47 10.76
N ARG A 3 11.25 -1.67 10.23
CA ARG A 3 10.94 -0.57 9.28
C ARG A 3 10.17 -1.03 8.03
N THR A 4 10.38 -2.28 7.61
CA THR A 4 9.75 -2.87 6.42
C THR A 4 8.29 -3.27 6.65
N GLN A 5 7.93 -3.73 7.85
CA GLN A 5 6.55 -4.00 8.27
C GLN A 5 5.77 -2.70 8.46
N LEU A 6 6.38 -1.70 9.12
CA LEU A 6 5.79 -0.36 9.26
C LEU A 6 5.43 0.24 7.90
N SER A 7 6.35 0.13 6.94
CA SER A 7 6.12 0.64 5.57
C SER A 7 4.93 -0.05 4.89
N ARG A 8 4.81 -1.38 5.04
CA ARG A 8 3.70 -2.16 4.47
C ARG A 8 2.36 -1.80 5.11
N ARG A 9 2.32 -1.71 6.43
CA ARG A 9 1.13 -1.31 7.18
C ARG A 9 0.63 0.06 6.72
N LEU A 10 1.52 1.06 6.65
CA LEU A 10 1.17 2.40 6.20
C LEU A 10 0.60 2.42 4.76
N ILE A 11 1.15 1.58 3.87
CA ILE A 11 0.65 1.45 2.50
C ILE A 11 -0.76 0.85 2.49
N VAL A 12 -1.01 -0.22 3.26
CA VAL A 12 -2.34 -0.86 3.31
C VAL A 12 -3.38 0.08 3.95
N GLU A 13 -3.04 0.76 5.05
CA GLU A 13 -3.90 1.77 5.67
C GLU A 13 -4.29 2.88 4.68
N ALA A 14 -3.34 3.34 3.86
CA ALA A 14 -3.61 4.38 2.88
C ALA A 14 -4.44 3.90 1.69
N LEU A 15 -4.20 2.67 1.22
CA LEU A 15 -5.03 2.02 0.21
C LEU A 15 -6.48 1.89 0.68
N LEU A 16 -6.70 1.56 1.96
CA LEU A 16 -8.01 1.48 2.59
C LEU A 16 -8.69 2.84 2.77
N ARG A 17 -7.93 3.89 3.08
CA ARG A 17 -8.47 5.26 3.13
C ARG A 17 -8.88 5.80 1.76
N GLY A 18 -8.52 5.13 0.68
CA GLY A 18 -8.71 5.64 -0.67
C GLY A 18 -7.86 6.88 -0.94
N ASP A 19 -6.79 7.07 -0.18
CA ASP A 19 -5.88 8.19 -0.36
C ASP A 19 -5.36 8.14 -1.80
N SER A 20 -5.57 9.23 -2.53
CA SER A 20 -5.43 9.31 -3.99
C SER A 20 -4.00 9.09 -4.50
N ASP A 21 -3.03 9.00 -3.59
CA ASP A 21 -1.63 8.74 -3.87
C ASP A 21 -0.85 8.20 -2.66
N VAL A 22 -0.60 6.88 -2.64
CA VAL A 22 0.25 6.24 -1.60
C VAL A 22 1.74 6.56 -1.73
N THR A 23 2.16 7.40 -2.69
CA THR A 23 3.56 7.85 -2.79
C THR A 23 3.91 8.98 -1.83
N ALA A 24 2.91 9.61 -1.19
CA ALA A 24 3.07 10.77 -0.30
C ALA A 24 2.50 10.53 1.12
N LEU A 25 2.65 9.33 1.67
CA LEU A 25 2.12 8.96 2.99
C LEU A 25 2.77 9.77 4.12
N ASN A 26 2.00 10.63 4.81
CA ASN A 26 2.35 11.27 6.08
C ASN A 26 3.80 11.83 6.15
N GLY A 27 4.26 12.53 5.11
CA GLY A 27 5.59 13.14 5.07
C GLY A 27 6.77 12.16 4.89
N MET A 28 6.50 10.85 4.83
CA MET A 28 7.47 9.84 4.43
C MET A 28 7.53 9.78 2.90
N LYS A 29 8.56 10.40 2.32
CA LYS A 29 8.94 10.15 0.92
C LYS A 29 9.56 8.77 0.83
N PHE A 30 8.74 7.76 0.58
CA PHE A 30 9.28 6.45 0.21
C PHE A 30 9.95 6.57 -1.16
N LEU A 31 11.11 5.96 -1.33
CA LEU A 31 11.67 5.73 -2.65
C LEU A 31 10.65 4.94 -3.48
N THR A 32 10.34 5.39 -4.68
CA THR A 32 9.33 4.79 -5.57
C THR A 32 9.55 3.27 -5.77
N THR A 33 10.82 2.84 -5.80
CA THR A 33 11.20 1.42 -5.86
C THR A 33 10.74 0.61 -4.65
N ARG A 34 10.79 1.18 -3.44
CA ARG A 34 10.34 0.50 -2.21
C ARG A 34 8.83 0.34 -2.18
N ILE A 35 8.09 1.37 -2.58
CA ILE A 35 6.62 1.26 -2.72
C ILE A 35 6.29 0.15 -3.72
N THR A 36 6.91 0.17 -4.89
CA THR A 36 6.65 -0.82 -5.95
C THR A 36 6.90 -2.25 -5.44
N ASN A 37 7.97 -2.49 -4.70
CA ASN A 37 8.24 -3.80 -4.08
C ASN A 37 7.16 -4.18 -3.06
N HIS A 38 6.74 -3.26 -2.19
CA HIS A 38 5.67 -3.53 -1.25
C HIS A 38 4.33 -3.83 -1.94
N ILE A 39 3.99 -3.12 -3.01
CA ILE A 39 2.78 -3.39 -3.80
C ILE A 39 2.84 -4.79 -4.43
N VAL A 40 4.00 -5.22 -4.94
CA VAL A 40 4.18 -6.58 -5.47
C VAL A 40 3.96 -7.62 -4.38
N GLU A 41 4.51 -7.42 -3.18
CA GLU A 41 4.29 -8.34 -2.06
C GLU A 41 2.82 -8.38 -1.61
N LEU A 42 2.14 -7.23 -1.54
CA LEU A 42 0.72 -7.17 -1.19
C LEU A 42 -0.16 -7.88 -2.23
N ARG A 43 0.18 -7.80 -3.52
CA ARG A 43 -0.50 -8.57 -4.57
C ARG A 43 -0.32 -10.07 -4.41
N LYS A 44 0.85 -10.53 -3.94
CA LYS A 44 1.07 -11.95 -3.61
C LYS A 44 0.23 -12.40 -2.41
N MET A 45 -0.13 -11.47 -1.53
CA MET A 45 -1.08 -11.69 -0.44
C MET A 45 -2.54 -11.59 -0.91
N GLU A 46 -2.80 -11.63 -2.22
CA GLU A 46 -4.13 -11.59 -2.84
C GLU A 46 -4.86 -10.25 -2.66
N LEU A 47 -4.13 -9.16 -2.38
CA LEU A 47 -4.68 -7.82 -2.36
C LEU A 47 -4.78 -7.27 -3.80
N ASP A 48 -6.01 -7.01 -4.27
CA ASP A 48 -6.26 -6.47 -5.60
C ASP A 48 -6.03 -4.95 -5.63
N ILE A 49 -4.88 -4.58 -6.19
CA ILE A 49 -4.39 -3.20 -6.28
C ILE A 49 -4.32 -2.80 -7.75
N GLU A 50 -5.10 -1.79 -8.13
CA GLU A 50 -5.03 -1.12 -9.43
C GLU A 50 -3.85 -0.14 -9.48
N THR A 51 -3.14 -0.09 -10.61
CA THR A 51 -2.10 0.92 -10.86
C THR A 51 -2.56 1.85 -11.97
N LYS A 52 -2.55 3.16 -11.73
CA LYS A 52 -2.79 4.19 -12.75
C LYS A 52 -1.55 5.05 -12.90
N ILE A 53 -1.19 5.39 -14.14
CA ILE A 53 -0.07 6.31 -14.40
C ILE A 53 -0.60 7.74 -14.35
N ILE A 54 -0.10 8.52 -13.39
CA ILE A 54 -0.39 9.94 -13.27
C ILE A 54 0.71 10.72 -13.97
N LYS A 55 0.31 11.56 -14.92
CA LYS A 55 1.21 12.48 -15.63
C LYS A 55 1.12 13.86 -15.00
N THR A 56 2.26 14.40 -14.61
CA THR A 56 2.43 15.78 -14.15
C THR A 56 3.23 16.55 -15.20
N LYS A 57 3.35 17.87 -15.02
CA LYS A 57 4.04 18.76 -15.98
C LYS A 57 5.49 18.35 -16.25
N ASN A 58 6.18 17.80 -15.25
CA ASN A 58 7.62 17.50 -15.31
C ASN A 58 7.97 16.02 -15.09
N SER A 59 6.99 15.16 -14.79
CA SER A 59 7.22 13.75 -14.43
C SER A 59 5.96 12.90 -14.57
N SER A 60 6.13 11.58 -14.58
CA SER A 60 5.02 10.62 -14.44
C SER A 60 5.32 9.63 -13.34
N TYR A 61 4.30 9.21 -12.60
CA TYR A 61 4.45 8.22 -11.55
C TYR A 61 3.25 7.26 -11.52
N GLY A 62 3.46 6.07 -10.94
CA GLY A 62 2.39 5.11 -10.70
C GLY A 62 1.67 5.44 -9.39
N ALA A 63 0.38 5.71 -9.47
CA ALA A 63 -0.52 5.76 -8.32
C ALA A 63 -1.20 4.39 -8.14
N TYR A 64 -1.39 3.99 -6.89
CA TYR A 64 -1.91 2.67 -6.54
C TYR A 64 -3.21 2.82 -5.75
N TYR A 65 -4.22 2.04 -6.12
CA TYR A 65 -5.56 2.11 -5.55
C TYR A 65 -6.05 0.73 -5.17
N LEU A 66 -6.73 0.61 -4.03
CA LEU A 66 -7.44 -0.61 -3.68
C LEU A 66 -8.69 -0.73 -4.56
N LYS A 67 -8.94 -1.89 -5.17
CA LYS A 67 -10.22 -2.11 -5.85
C LYS A 67 -11.33 -2.22 -4.81
N GLY A 68 -12.39 -1.41 -4.94
CA GLY A 68 -13.50 -1.30 -3.98
C GLY A 68 -14.50 -2.47 -4.00
N ARG A 69 -14.01 -3.72 -3.94
CA ARG A 69 -14.83 -4.91 -3.72
C ARG A 69 -14.81 -5.26 -2.24
N GLU A 70 -15.94 -5.68 -1.69
CA GLU A 70 -16.07 -5.99 -0.26
C GLU A 70 -15.05 -7.04 0.20
N GLU A 71 -14.90 -8.14 -0.56
CA GLU A 71 -13.89 -9.18 -0.32
C GLU A 71 -12.46 -8.63 -0.27
N ASN A 72 -12.14 -7.67 -1.14
CA ASN A 72 -10.82 -7.06 -1.22
C ASN A 72 -10.54 -6.09 -0.06
N ILE A 73 -11.59 -5.44 0.45
CA ILE A 73 -11.51 -4.60 1.65
C ILE A 73 -11.30 -5.49 2.89
N SER A 74 -12.07 -6.57 3.04
CA SER A 74 -11.87 -7.54 4.11
C SER A 74 -10.45 -8.12 4.09
N ARG A 75 -9.95 -8.47 2.90
CA ARG A 75 -8.58 -8.96 2.73
C ARG A 75 -7.52 -7.93 3.16
N ALA A 76 -7.76 -6.64 2.88
CA ALA A 76 -6.87 -5.58 3.34
C ALA A 76 -6.79 -5.50 4.87
N TYR A 77 -7.92 -5.68 5.56
CA TYR A 77 -7.97 -5.72 7.03
C TYR A 77 -7.25 -6.95 7.60
N GLU A 78 -7.45 -8.14 7.02
CA GLU A 78 -6.72 -9.36 7.44
C GLU A 78 -5.19 -9.17 7.32
N ILE A 79 -4.73 -8.54 6.24
CA ILE A 79 -3.31 -8.23 6.06
C ILE A 79 -2.83 -7.24 7.13
N LEU A 80 -3.63 -6.25 7.52
CA LEU A 80 -3.27 -5.32 8.59
C LEU A 80 -3.13 -6.02 9.94
N GLU A 81 -4.02 -6.96 10.26
CA GLU A 81 -3.98 -7.76 11.48
C GLU A 81 -2.75 -8.66 11.50
N ALA A 82 -2.46 -9.37 10.41
CA ALA A 82 -1.25 -10.20 10.31
C ALA A 82 0.04 -9.39 10.46
N LEU A 83 0.05 -8.13 10.00
CA LEU A 83 1.18 -7.21 10.19
C LEU A 83 1.27 -6.64 11.61
N GLN A 84 0.20 -6.73 12.41
CA GLN A 84 0.19 -6.39 13.85
C GLN A 84 0.59 -7.58 14.73
N ASP A 85 0.15 -8.79 14.43
CA ASP A 85 0.46 -9.97 15.26
C ASP A 85 1.96 -10.34 15.27
N ASP A 86 2.68 -9.98 14.21
CA ASP A 86 4.15 -9.99 14.13
C ASP A 86 4.83 -9.04 15.17
N GLU A 87 4.07 -8.27 15.95
CA GLU A 87 4.54 -7.43 17.06
C GLU A 87 4.67 -8.19 18.39
N VAL A 88 3.99 -9.34 18.53
CA VAL A 88 3.84 -10.07 19.80
C VAL A 88 4.63 -11.40 19.83
N ALA A 89 5.18 -11.83 18.69
CA ALA A 89 5.96 -13.07 18.56
C ALA A 89 7.49 -12.87 18.72
#